data_AF-A0A7X2MR38-F1
#
_entry.id   AF-A0A7X2MR38-F1
#
_cell.length_a   1.000
_cell.length_b   1.000
_cell.length_c   1.000
_cell.angle_alpha   90.00
_cell.angle_beta   90.00
_cell.angle_gamma   90.00
#
_symmetry.space_group_name_H-M   'P 1'
#
loop_
_entity.id
_entity.type
_entity.pdbx_description
1 polymer ?
#
loop_
_entity_poly.entity_id
_entity_poly.type
_entity_poly.pdbx_seq_one_letter_code
_entity_poly.pdbx_strand_id
1 'polypeptide(L)'
;KEKGEAYKQPESYEEIHMPKNSGAAIIICAFATVMGFALIWHIWWLAGVSFLGMIVSWIVKSFDEDVDYYVPVAEVQKIENQHFDEISKAGLK
;
A
#
# COMPACT_ATOMS: atom_id res chain seq x y z
N LYS A 1 13.34 -18.46 -19.09
CA LYS A 1 12.66 -19.30 -20.10
C LYS A 1 13.64 -20.19 -20.86
N GLU A 2 14.74 -19.66 -21.42
CA GLU A 2 15.72 -20.45 -22.20
C GLU A 2 16.31 -21.68 -21.48
N LYS A 3 16.44 -21.63 -20.16
CA LYS A 3 16.92 -22.76 -19.33
C LYS A 3 15.83 -23.78 -18.95
N GLY A 4 14.55 -23.54 -19.27
CA GLY A 4 13.44 -24.43 -18.94
C GLY A 4 13.05 -24.48 -17.45
N GLU A 5 13.55 -23.57 -16.62
CA GLU A 5 13.31 -23.55 -15.17
C GLU A 5 12.40 -22.39 -14.72
N ALA A 6 11.71 -21.75 -15.65
CA ALA A 6 11.03 -20.48 -15.39
C ALA A 6 9.80 -20.62 -14.48
N TYR A 7 9.18 -21.80 -14.44
CA TYR A 7 7.92 -22.03 -13.72
C TYR A 7 8.04 -23.23 -12.76
N LYS A 8 9.12 -23.27 -11.97
CA LYS A 8 9.26 -24.27 -10.90
C LYS A 8 8.48 -23.86 -9.67
N GLN A 9 7.55 -24.72 -9.24
CA GLN A 9 6.82 -24.55 -8.00
C GLN A 9 7.74 -24.81 -6.80
N PRO A 10 7.78 -23.93 -5.78
CA PRO A 10 8.55 -24.15 -4.56
C PRO A 10 7.93 -25.25 -3.69
N GLU A 11 8.76 -25.93 -2.88
CA GLU A 11 8.32 -27.05 -2.02
C GLU A 11 7.49 -26.60 -0.81
N SER A 12 7.71 -25.37 -0.33
CA SER A 12 6.95 -24.79 0.78
C SER A 12 6.82 -23.28 0.63
N TYR A 13 5.77 -22.74 1.26
CA TYR A 13 5.48 -21.32 1.30
C TYR A 13 5.51 -20.84 2.75
N GLU A 14 5.99 -19.61 2.94
CA GLU A 14 6.05 -18.93 4.23
C GLU A 14 5.07 -17.75 4.28
N GLU A 15 4.72 -17.30 5.47
CA GLU A 15 3.87 -16.11 5.64
C GLU A 15 4.62 -14.87 5.15
N ILE A 16 3.90 -14.01 4.44
CA ILE A 16 4.47 -12.79 3.86
C ILE A 16 4.02 -11.60 4.70
N HIS A 17 4.97 -10.90 5.32
CA HIS A 17 4.72 -9.61 5.97
C HIS A 17 4.44 -8.54 4.91
N MET A 18 3.33 -7.83 5.05
CA MET A 18 2.89 -6.82 4.09
C MET A 18 2.39 -5.55 4.80
N PRO A 19 2.80 -4.36 4.35
CA PRO A 19 2.25 -3.11 4.86
C PRO A 19 0.80 -2.91 4.40
N LYS A 20 0.00 -2.28 5.26
CA LYS A 20 -1.40 -1.90 4.98
C LYS A 20 -1.47 -0.62 4.16
N ASN A 21 -2.53 -0.51 3.36
CA ASN A 21 -2.88 0.75 2.71
C ASN A 21 -3.29 1.80 3.76
N SER A 22 -2.87 3.06 3.54
CA SER A 22 -3.15 4.16 4.46
C SER A 22 -3.78 5.36 3.75
N GLY A 23 -4.91 5.84 4.28
CA GLY A 23 -5.56 7.07 3.83
C GLY A 23 -4.91 8.36 4.36
N ALA A 24 -3.89 8.27 5.21
CA ALA A 24 -3.28 9.46 5.81
C ALA A 24 -2.68 10.40 4.75
N ALA A 25 -2.11 9.86 3.68
CA ALA A 25 -1.52 10.65 2.60
C ALA A 25 -2.56 11.54 1.90
N ILE A 26 -3.74 11.00 1.57
CA ILE A 26 -4.77 11.79 0.86
C ILE A 26 -5.32 12.91 1.74
N ILE A 27 -5.42 12.67 3.05
CA ILE A 27 -5.85 13.69 4.03
C ILE A 27 -4.82 14.83 4.10
N ILE A 28 -3.53 14.49 4.23
CA ILE A 28 -2.45 15.49 4.28
C ILE A 28 -2.40 16.29 2.96
N CYS A 29 -2.55 15.62 1.81
CA CYS A 29 -2.60 16.29 0.51
C CYS A 29 -3.78 17.25 0.41
N ALA A 30 -4.97 16.89 0.88
CA ALA A 30 -6.14 17.77 0.89
C ALA A 30 -5.87 19.05 1.69
N PHE A 31 -5.30 18.93 2.90
CA PHE A 31 -4.91 20.11 3.67
C PHE A 31 -3.81 20.93 2.98
N ALA A 32 -2.82 20.29 2.35
CA ALA A 32 -1.78 20.96 1.59
C ALA A 32 -2.35 21.74 0.39
N THR A 33 -3.35 21.19 -0.31
CA THR A 33 -4.05 21.87 -1.40
C THR A 33 -4.80 23.10 -0.90
N VAL A 34 -5.57 22.99 0.19
CA VAL A 34 -6.28 24.13 0.78
C VAL A 34 -5.32 25.20 1.27
N MET A 35 -4.20 24.80 1.90
CA MET A 35 -3.15 25.71 2.35
C MET A 35 -2.52 26.46 1.19
N GLY A 36 -2.18 25.77 0.10
CA GLY A 36 -1.60 26.38 -1.11
C GLY A 36 -2.54 27.43 -1.72
N PHE A 37 -3.83 27.10 -1.83
CA PHE A 37 -4.85 28.07 -2.27
C PHE A 37 -4.94 29.28 -1.32
N ALA A 38 -4.99 29.04 -0.01
CA ALA A 38 -5.09 30.10 0.99
C ALA A 38 -3.90 31.07 0.94
N LEU A 39 -2.68 30.56 0.75
CA LEU A 39 -1.47 31.38 0.66
C LEU A 39 -1.45 32.26 -0.60
N ILE A 40 -1.92 31.76 -1.75
CA ILE A 40 -2.00 32.54 -3.00
C ILE A 40 -2.96 33.73 -2.85
N TRP A 41 -4.10 33.53 -2.19
CA TRP A 41 -5.14 34.55 -2.03
C TRP A 41 -5.02 35.36 -0.72
N HIS A 42 -3.90 35.24 0.01
CA HIS A 42 -3.67 35.90 1.30
C HIS A 42 -4.74 35.64 2.38
N ILE A 43 -5.35 34.45 2.36
CA ILE A 43 -6.37 34.02 3.34
C ILE A 43 -5.67 33.42 4.57
N TRP A 44 -5.14 34.29 5.44
CA TRP A 44 -4.25 33.89 6.54
C TRP A 44 -4.89 32.94 7.58
N TRP A 45 -6.17 33.13 7.91
CA TRP A 45 -6.86 32.25 8.85
C TRP A 45 -6.97 30.82 8.30
N LEU A 46 -7.25 30.68 7.00
CA LEU A 46 -7.40 29.39 6.33
C LEU A 46 -6.03 28.71 6.17
N ALA A 47 -4.98 29.48 5.90
CA ALA A 47 -3.61 28.98 5.87
C ALA A 47 -3.21 28.40 7.25
N GLY A 48 -3.50 29.12 8.33
CA GLY A 48 -3.23 28.66 9.70
C GLY A 48 -3.99 27.39 10.07
N VAL A 49 -5.29 27.32 9.77
CA VAL A 49 -6.12 26.13 10.03
C VAL A 49 -5.64 24.93 9.21
N SER A 50 -5.32 25.13 7.94
CA SER A 50 -4.88 24.05 7.05
C SER A 50 -3.51 23.50 7.47
N PHE A 51 -2.59 24.38 7.87
CA PHE A 51 -1.30 23.97 8.41
C PHE A 51 -1.44 23.17 9.70
N LEU A 52 -2.29 23.64 10.64
CA LEU A 52 -2.58 22.91 11.87
C LEU A 52 -3.20 21.54 11.55
N GLY A 53 -4.12 21.48 10.59
CA GLY A 53 -4.73 20.23 10.11
C GLY A 53 -3.70 19.23 9.56
N MET A 54 -2.69 19.70 8.82
CA MET A 54 -1.59 18.84 8.35
C MET A 54 -0.78 18.27 9.52
N ILE A 55 -0.37 19.12 10.48
CA ILE A 55 0.44 18.70 11.63
C ILE A 55 -0.33 17.71 12.50
N VAL A 56 -1.60 17.98 12.80
CA VAL A 56 -2.44 17.08 13.59
C VAL A 56 -2.62 15.73 12.88
N SER A 57 -2.88 15.74 11.57
CA SER A 57 -3.02 14.49 10.80
C SER A 57 -1.75 13.65 10.82
N TRP A 58 -0.59 14.31 10.73
CA TRP A 58 0.71 13.64 10.81
C TRP A 58 0.97 13.05 12.20
N ILE A 59 0.69 13.81 13.26
CA ILE A 59 0.81 13.33 14.65
C ILE A 59 -0.07 12.11 14.86
N VAL A 60 -1.36 12.19 14.51
CA VAL A 60 -2.31 11.08 14.67
C VAL A 60 -1.81 9.83 13.93
N LYS A 61 -1.32 9.98 12.70
CA LYS A 61 -0.77 8.83 11.95
C LYS A 61 0.51 8.26 12.58
N SER A 62 1.30 9.08 13.28
CA SER A 62 2.52 8.61 13.95
C SER A 62 2.24 7.71 15.15
N PHE A 63 1.03 7.77 15.73
CA PHE A 63 0.60 6.90 16.84
C PHE A 63 -0.11 5.63 16.34
N ASP A 64 -0.27 5.46 15.03
CA ASP A 64 -0.92 4.29 14.44
C ASP A 64 0.08 3.13 14.34
N GLU A 65 -0.08 2.12 15.19
CA GLU A 65 0.75 0.91 15.21
C GLU A 65 0.21 -0.19 14.28
N ASP A 66 -1.05 -0.08 13.82
CA ASP A 66 -1.67 -1.09 12.96
C ASP A 66 -1.35 -0.87 11.48
N VAL A 67 -0.05 -0.92 11.15
CA VAL A 67 0.47 -0.57 9.83
C VAL A 67 0.78 -1.77 8.93
N ASP A 68 0.74 -2.98 9.47
CA ASP A 68 1.11 -4.19 8.76
C ASP A 68 0.17 -5.37 9.06
N TYR A 69 0.31 -6.42 8.25
CA TYR A 69 -0.35 -7.70 8.43
C TYR A 69 0.46 -8.82 7.77
N TYR A 70 0.14 -10.05 8.14
CA TYR A 70 0.69 -11.25 7.51
C TYR A 70 -0.32 -11.85 6.55
N VAL A 71 0.13 -12.14 5.33
CA VAL A 71 -0.62 -12.94 4.36
C VAL A 71 -0.41 -14.42 4.70
N PRO A 72 -1.47 -15.18 4.99
CA PRO A 72 -1.34 -16.57 5.42
C PRO A 72 -0.88 -17.47 4.27
N VAL A 73 -0.07 -18.48 4.61
CA VAL A 73 0.45 -19.49 3.68
C VAL A 73 -0.65 -20.12 2.81
N ALA A 74 -1.82 -20.38 3.39
CA ALA A 74 -2.94 -21.00 2.68
C ALA A 74 -3.47 -20.13 1.52
N GLU A 75 -3.44 -18.80 1.68
CA GLU A 75 -3.86 -17.87 0.63
C GLU A 75 -2.81 -17.79 -0.48
N VAL A 76 -1.53 -17.69 -0.11
CA VAL A 76 -0.41 -17.71 -1.06
C VAL A 76 -0.45 -18.97 -1.91
N GLN A 77 -0.57 -20.14 -1.26
CA GLN A 77 -0.58 -21.43 -1.93
C GLN A 77 -1.79 -21.59 -2.87
N LYS A 78 -2.95 -21.05 -2.49
CA LYS A 78 -4.14 -21.03 -3.36
C LYS A 78 -3.91 -20.19 -4.62
N ILE A 79 -3.37 -18.98 -4.48
CA ILE A 79 -3.10 -18.07 -5.61
C ILE A 79 -2.05 -18.67 -6.55
N GLU A 80 -0.97 -19.22 -5.97
CA GLU A 80 0.11 -19.84 -6.74
C GLU A 80 -0.36 -21.10 -7.48
N ASN A 81 -1.13 -21.97 -6.83
CA ASN A 81 -1.70 -23.15 -7.48
C ASN A 81 -2.60 -22.76 -8.68
N GLN A 82 -3.42 -21.72 -8.52
CA GLN A 82 -4.22 -21.19 -9.62
C GLN A 82 -3.34 -20.69 -10.77
N HIS A 83 -2.25 -19.98 -10.45
CA HIS A 83 -1.30 -19.51 -11.45
C HIS A 83 -0.61 -20.67 -12.19
N PHE A 84 -0.15 -21.70 -11.48
CA PHE A 84 0.47 -22.88 -12.09
C PHE A 84 -0.51 -23.70 -12.94
N ASP A 85 -1.79 -23.78 -12.53
CA ASP A 85 -2.84 -24.40 -13.34
C ASP A 85 -3.05 -23.65 -14.66
N GLU A 86 -3.02 -22.31 -14.64
CA GLU A 86 -3.11 -21.48 -15.84
C GLU A 86 -1.89 -21.62 -16.75
N ILE A 87 -0.67 -21.66 -16.18
CA ILE A 87 0.58 -21.91 -16.92
C ILE A 87 0.55 -23.27 -17.62
N SER A 88 0.09 -24.30 -16.90
CA SER A 88 -0.06 -25.66 -17.43
C SER A 88 -1.06 -25.71 -18.59
N LYS A 89 -2.22 -25.05 -18.45
CA LYS A 89 -3.22 -24.92 -19.51
C LYS A 89 -2.71 -24.15 -20.72
N ALA A 90 -1.86 -23.14 -20.51
CA ALA A 90 -1.22 -22.36 -21.58
C ALA A 90 -0.10 -23.14 -22.30
N GLY A 91 0.24 -24.35 -21.85
CA GLY A 91 1.30 -25.18 -22.45
C GLY A 91 2.72 -24.64 -22.21
N LEU A 92 2.87 -23.74 -21.24
CA LEU A 92 4.14 -23.16 -20.84
C LEU A 92 4.77 -24.05 -19.77
N LYS A 93 6.07 -24.34 -19.89
CA LYS A 93 6.88 -25.06 -18.90
C LYS A 93 8.11 -24.24 -18.55
#